data_AF-A0A4R2JC75-F1
#
_entry.id   AF-A0A4R2JC75-F1
#
_cell.length_a   1.000
_cell.length_b   1.000
_cell.length_c   1.000
_cell.angle_alpha   90.00
_cell.angle_beta   90.00
_cell.angle_gamma   90.00
#
_symmetry.space_group_name_H-M   'P 1'
#
loop_
_entity.id
_entity.type
_entity.pdbx_description
1 polymer ?
#
loop_
_entity_poly.entity_id
_entity_poly.type
_entity_poly.pdbx_seq_one_letter_code
_entity_poly.pdbx_strand_id
1 'polypeptide(L)'
;MTEGLTTTEREADKQAAAARAAGPAEPDPWAGRHPSIAHFQPLFDYDNLPAELQAVSGPCGALAEHMLSVLPDGIELTVGLRKLLEAKDAFVRHTVLTGRAEARHDQ
;
A
#
# COMPACT_ATOMS: atom_id res chain seq x y z
N MET A 1 31.47 23.62 24.57
CA MET A 1 31.72 23.23 23.17
C MET A 1 31.00 21.90 22.97
N THR A 2 29.74 21.93 22.56
CA THR A 2 28.95 20.73 22.31
C THR A 2 29.07 20.41 20.83
N GLU A 3 29.92 19.43 20.51
CA GLU A 3 30.05 18.90 19.15
C GLU A 3 28.72 18.27 18.75
N GLY A 4 28.07 18.85 17.74
CA GLY A 4 26.85 18.31 17.15
C GLY A 4 27.20 17.05 16.38
N LEU A 5 26.43 15.97 16.59
CA LEU A 5 26.52 14.77 15.78
C LEU A 5 26.45 15.16 14.30
N THR A 6 27.38 14.61 13.53
CA THR A 6 27.45 14.88 12.09
C THR A 6 26.23 14.26 11.40
N THR A 7 25.68 14.94 10.39
CA THR A 7 24.51 14.48 9.62
C THR A 7 24.65 13.02 9.15
N THR A 8 25.88 12.59 8.88
CA THR A 8 26.25 11.25 8.44
C THR A 8 25.94 10.17 9.48
N GLU A 9 26.11 10.45 10.77
CA GLU A 9 25.83 9.50 11.85
C GLU A 9 24.33 9.30 12.06
N ARG A 10 23.53 10.36 11.83
CA ARG A 10 22.07 10.31 11.92
C ARG A 10 21.45 9.57 10.73
N GLU A 11 22.07 9.62 9.55
CA GLU A 11 21.62 8.84 8.38
C GLU A 11 21.95 7.35 8.50
N ALA A 12 23.14 7.00 9.02
CA ALA A 12 23.52 5.62 9.24
C ALA A 12 22.60 4.89 10.25
N ASP A 13 22.19 5.59 11.31
CA ASP A 13 21.28 5.03 12.32
C ASP A 13 19.85 4.84 11.78
N LYS A 14 19.39 5.74 10.90
CA LYS A 14 18.11 5.62 10.19
C LYS A 14 18.11 4.44 9.20
N GLN A 15 19.23 4.23 8.51
CA GLN A 15 19.42 3.12 7.58
C GLN A 15 19.53 1.77 8.30
N ALA A 16 20.19 1.74 9.46
CA ALA A 16 20.28 0.57 10.33
C ALA A 16 18.93 0.23 10.99
N ALA A 17 18.11 1.23 11.33
CA ALA A 17 16.75 1.04 11.81
C ALA A 17 15.81 0.49 10.72
N ALA A 18 15.91 0.98 9.48
CA ALA A 18 15.19 0.43 8.33
C ALA A 18 15.60 -1.02 8.02
N ALA A 19 16.90 -1.35 8.13
CA ALA A 19 17.40 -2.71 7.96
C ALA A 19 16.98 -3.67 9.08
N ARG A 20 16.75 -3.18 10.31
CA ARG A 20 16.23 -3.96 11.44
C ARG A 20 14.71 -4.20 11.38
N ALA A 21 13.98 -3.37 10.63
CA ALA A 21 12.55 -3.59 10.34
C ALA A 21 12.32 -4.66 9.26
N ALA A 22 13.35 -4.98 8.47
CA ALA A 22 13.37 -6.15 7.60
C ALA A 22 13.64 -7.42 8.42
N GLY A 23 12.64 -7.80 9.23
CA GLY A 23 12.55 -9.16 9.77
C GLY A 23 12.50 -10.19 8.63
N PRO A 24 12.48 -11.51 8.94
CA PRO A 24 12.21 -12.52 7.91
C PRO A 24 10.95 -12.09 7.15
N ALA A 25 10.99 -12.17 5.81
CA ALA A 25 9.87 -11.78 4.96
C ALA A 25 8.58 -12.32 5.58
N GLU A 26 7.72 -11.40 6.05
CA GLU A 26 6.46 -11.79 6.68
C GLU A 26 5.73 -12.74 5.72
N PRO A 27 5.15 -13.83 6.23
CA PRO A 27 4.43 -14.77 5.38
C PRO A 27 3.39 -14.01 4.56
N ASP A 28 3.27 -14.35 3.27
CA ASP A 28 2.28 -13.74 2.38
C ASP A 28 0.91 -13.71 3.07
N PRO A 29 0.36 -12.51 3.39
CA PRO A 29 -0.86 -12.41 4.18
C PRO A 29 -2.08 -13.00 3.47
N TRP A 30 -1.99 -13.20 2.16
CA TRP A 30 -3.01 -13.83 1.32
C TRP A 30 -2.92 -15.36 1.30
N ALA A 31 -1.78 -15.94 1.65
CA ALA A 31 -1.56 -17.37 1.59
C ALA A 31 -2.44 -18.13 2.62
N GLY A 32 -3.12 -19.18 2.14
CA GLY A 32 -3.97 -20.03 3.00
C GLY A 32 -5.31 -19.40 3.42
N ARG A 33 -5.66 -18.22 2.91
CA ARG A 33 -6.95 -17.57 3.17
C ARG A 33 -8.11 -18.31 2.51
N HIS A 34 -9.30 -18.20 3.09
CA HIS A 34 -10.53 -18.70 2.51
C HIS A 34 -10.75 -18.09 1.10
N PRO A 35 -11.31 -18.83 0.12
CA PRO A 35 -11.52 -18.32 -1.24
C PRO A 35 -12.32 -17.01 -1.33
N SER A 36 -13.22 -16.75 -0.38
CA SER A 36 -13.95 -15.47 -0.29
C SER A 36 -13.09 -14.28 0.11
N ILE A 37 -11.84 -14.50 0.51
CA ILE A 37 -10.85 -13.46 0.83
C ILE A 37 -9.72 -13.50 -0.21
N ALA A 38 -9.20 -14.69 -0.53
CA ALA A 38 -8.07 -14.84 -1.46
C ALA A 38 -8.32 -14.20 -2.84
N HIS A 39 -9.56 -14.19 -3.33
CA HIS A 39 -9.88 -13.57 -4.62
C HIS A 39 -9.65 -12.05 -4.67
N PHE A 40 -9.49 -11.36 -3.53
CA PHE A 40 -9.18 -9.94 -3.50
C PHE A 40 -7.71 -9.63 -3.80
N GLN A 41 -6.78 -10.56 -3.63
CA GLN A 41 -5.34 -10.34 -3.85
C GLN A 41 -5.03 -9.68 -5.21
N PRO A 42 -5.45 -10.24 -6.37
CA PRO A 42 -5.17 -9.61 -7.66
C PRO A 42 -5.90 -8.26 -7.85
N LEU A 43 -6.94 -7.98 -7.05
CA LEU A 43 -7.66 -6.71 -7.11
C LEU A 43 -6.92 -5.61 -6.35
N PHE A 44 -6.01 -5.97 -5.43
CA PHE A 44 -5.15 -5.02 -4.71
C PHE A 44 -3.76 -4.87 -5.32
N ASP A 45 -3.38 -5.72 -6.27
CA ASP A 45 -2.16 -5.53 -7.07
C ASP A 45 -2.20 -4.19 -7.81
N TYR A 46 -1.05 -3.51 -7.82
CA TYR A 46 -0.86 -2.20 -8.42
C TYR A 46 0.43 -2.10 -9.22
N ASP A 47 1.30 -3.12 -9.22
CA ASP A 47 2.63 -3.05 -9.85
C ASP A 47 2.53 -2.88 -11.37
N ASN A 48 1.43 -3.31 -11.96
CA ASN A 48 1.12 -3.17 -13.38
C ASN A 48 0.54 -1.80 -13.77
N LEU A 49 0.24 -0.93 -12.80
CA LEU A 49 -0.32 0.40 -13.06
C LEU A 49 0.79 1.41 -13.41
N PRO A 50 0.49 2.48 -14.16
CA PRO A 50 1.37 3.64 -14.27
C PRO A 50 1.71 4.24 -12.90
N ALA A 51 2.91 4.81 -12.75
CA ALA A 51 3.43 5.29 -11.47
C ALA A 51 2.49 6.26 -10.73
N GLU A 52 1.81 7.14 -11.45
CA GLU A 52 0.82 8.07 -10.88
C GLU A 52 -0.38 7.35 -10.22
N LEU A 53 -0.82 6.22 -10.80
CA LEU A 53 -1.91 5.42 -10.25
C LEU A 53 -1.44 4.50 -9.13
N GLN A 54 -0.19 4.04 -9.17
CA GLN A 54 0.42 3.30 -8.07
C GLN A 54 0.42 4.13 -6.77
N ALA A 55 0.72 5.44 -6.87
CA ALA A 55 0.77 6.32 -5.71
C ALA A 55 -0.55 6.38 -4.91
N VAL A 56 -1.70 6.21 -5.58
CA VAL A 56 -3.02 6.19 -4.93
C VAL A 56 -3.57 4.79 -4.68
N SER A 57 -3.17 3.79 -5.48
CA SER A 57 -3.61 2.39 -5.31
C SER A 57 -2.82 1.65 -4.24
N GLY A 58 -1.51 1.89 -4.15
CA GLY A 58 -0.58 1.19 -3.24
C GLY A 58 -0.96 1.30 -1.76
N PRO A 59 -1.33 2.49 -1.23
CA PRO A 59 -1.77 2.62 0.15
C PRO A 59 -2.99 1.75 0.50
N CYS A 60 -3.91 1.54 -0.45
CA CYS A 60 -5.05 0.64 -0.24
C CYS A 60 -4.61 -0.83 -0.19
N GLY A 61 -3.66 -1.24 -1.04
CA GLY A 61 -3.07 -2.58 -0.99
C GLY A 61 -2.37 -2.85 0.33
N ALA A 62 -1.52 -1.93 0.78
CA ALA A 62 -0.82 -2.04 2.06
C ALA A 62 -1.78 -2.13 3.26
N LEU A 63 -2.89 -1.37 3.25
CA LEU A 63 -3.91 -1.47 4.30
C LEU A 63 -4.63 -2.82 4.24
N ALA A 64 -4.93 -3.35 3.06
CA ALA A 64 -5.54 -4.68 2.92
C ALA A 64 -4.63 -5.78 3.51
N GLU A 65 -3.34 -5.75 3.18
CA GLU A 65 -2.32 -6.67 3.71
C GLU A 65 -2.19 -6.57 5.23
N HIS A 66 -2.18 -5.34 5.77
CA HIS A 66 -2.14 -5.14 7.21
C HIS A 66 -3.39 -5.69 7.91
N MET A 67 -4.59 -5.49 7.35
CA MET A 67 -5.82 -6.04 7.92
C MET A 67 -5.84 -7.56 7.90
N LEU A 68 -5.31 -8.18 6.84
CA LEU A 68 -5.13 -9.63 6.79
C LEU A 68 -4.16 -10.08 7.89
N SER A 69 -3.02 -9.43 8.06
CA SER A 69 -2.00 -9.88 9.02
C SER A 69 -2.49 -9.86 10.48
N VAL A 70 -3.45 -8.98 10.82
CA VAL A 70 -3.93 -8.82 12.20
C VAL A 70 -5.32 -9.39 12.47
N LEU A 71 -6.06 -9.83 11.43
CA LEU A 71 -7.43 -10.36 11.57
C LEU A 71 -7.56 -11.80 11.05
N PRO A 72 -8.38 -12.63 11.74
CA PRO A 72 -8.79 -13.92 11.20
C PRO A 72 -9.82 -13.74 10.06
N ASP A 73 -10.02 -14.81 9.30
CA ASP A 73 -11.04 -14.84 8.26
C ASP A 73 -12.46 -14.71 8.86
N GLY A 74 -13.26 -13.84 8.25
CA GLY A 74 -14.62 -13.58 8.71
C GLY A 74 -15.42 -12.69 7.76
N ILE A 75 -16.73 -12.62 7.99
CA ILE A 75 -17.65 -11.84 7.14
C ILE A 75 -17.32 -10.35 7.17
N GLU A 76 -16.94 -9.79 8.33
CA GLU A 76 -16.61 -8.38 8.46
C GLU A 76 -15.28 -8.02 7.79
N LEU A 77 -14.29 -8.93 7.80
CA LEU A 77 -13.07 -8.76 7.01
C LEU A 77 -13.39 -8.71 5.52
N THR A 78 -14.25 -9.60 5.04
CA THR A 78 -14.71 -9.60 3.63
C THR A 78 -15.44 -8.29 3.27
N VAL A 79 -16.28 -7.76 4.17
CA VAL A 79 -16.95 -6.48 4.00
C VAL A 79 -15.94 -5.32 3.97
N GLY A 80 -14.97 -5.33 4.87
CA GLY A 80 -13.90 -4.34 4.93
C GLY A 80 -13.08 -4.30 3.64
N LEU A 81 -12.64 -5.47 3.14
CA LEU A 81 -11.89 -5.59 1.89
C LEU A 81 -12.68 -5.07 0.69
N ARG A 82 -13.99 -5.35 0.62
CA ARG A 82 -14.84 -4.82 -0.46
C ARG A 82 -14.94 -3.30 -0.42
N LYS A 83 -15.19 -2.71 0.76
CA LYS A 83 -15.26 -1.26 0.93
C LYS A 83 -13.92 -0.58 0.59
N LEU A 84 -12.82 -1.21 0.97
CA LEU A 84 -11.48 -0.71 0.68
C LEU A 84 -11.18 -0.77 -0.82
N LEU A 85 -11.60 -1.85 -1.51
CA LEU A 85 -11.48 -1.95 -2.97
C LEU A 85 -12.29 -0.85 -3.67
N GLU A 86 -13.52 -0.60 -3.25
CA GLU A 86 -14.35 0.49 -3.79
C GLU A 86 -13.69 1.87 -3.60
N ALA A 87 -13.06 2.10 -2.45
CA ALA A 87 -12.29 3.32 -2.19
C ALA A 87 -11.07 3.43 -3.12
N LYS A 88 -10.30 2.36 -3.26
CA LYS A 88 -9.15 2.27 -4.18
C LYS A 88 -9.57 2.66 -5.60
N ASP A 89 -10.62 2.04 -6.11
CA ASP A 89 -11.13 2.30 -7.45
C ASP A 89 -11.66 3.72 -7.62
N ALA A 90 -12.23 4.33 -6.57
CA ALA A 90 -12.62 5.74 -6.58
C ALA A 90 -11.41 6.68 -6.70
N PHE A 91 -10.34 6.44 -5.95
CA PHE A 91 -9.13 7.25 -6.02
C PHE A 91 -8.41 7.12 -7.37
N VAL A 92 -8.30 5.90 -7.90
CA VAL A 92 -7.75 5.65 -9.24
C VAL A 92 -8.56 6.38 -10.30
N ARG A 93 -9.90 6.26 -10.29
CA ARG A 93 -10.76 6.99 -11.24
C ARG A 93 -10.61 8.50 -11.13
N HIS A 94 -10.52 9.05 -9.91
CA HIS A 94 -10.31 10.49 -9.73
C HIS A 94 -8.97 10.95 -10.32
N THR A 95 -7.91 10.17 -10.12
CA THR A 95 -6.57 10.44 -10.68
C THR A 95 -6.60 10.44 -12.21
N VAL A 96 -7.28 9.47 -12.82
CA VAL A 96 -7.46 9.42 -14.29
C VAL A 96 -8.26 10.63 -14.81
N LEU A 97 -9.31 11.05 -14.10
CA LEU A 97 -10.13 12.20 -14.50
C LEU A 97 -9.36 13.52 -14.41
N THR A 98 -8.57 13.69 -13.37
CA THR A 98 -7.78 14.91 -13.12
C THR A 98 -6.59 15.00 -14.06
N GLY A 99 -5.82 13.93 -14.26
CA GLY A 99 -4.73 13.92 -15.25
C GLY A 99 -5.21 14.18 -16.68
N ARG A 100 -6.43 13.73 -17.03
CA ARG A 100 -7.08 14.07 -18.31
C ARG A 100 -7.59 15.51 -18.40
N ALA A 101 -7.82 16.18 -17.28
CA ALA A 101 -8.25 17.58 -17.24
C ALA A 101 -7.06 18.52 -17.40
N GLU A 102 -5.96 18.22 -16.71
CA GLU A 102 -4.68 18.95 -16.82
C GLU A 102 -4.17 18.94 -18.27
N ALA A 103 -4.19 17.78 -18.94
CA ALA A 103 -3.78 17.65 -20.34
C ALA A 103 -4.64 18.46 -21.36
N ARG A 104 -5.85 18.91 -20.98
CA ARG A 104 -6.73 19.72 -21.85
C ARG A 104 -6.59 21.22 -21.62
N HIS A 105 -6.10 21.65 -20.45
CA HIS A 105 -5.88 23.06 -20.18
C HIS A 105 -4.58 23.60 -20.83
N ASP A 106 -3.67 22.70 -21.22
CA ASP A 106 -2.40 23.04 -21.88
C ASP A 106 -2.50 23.08 -23.43
N GLN A 107 -3.71 22.99 -24.00
CA GLN A 107 -4.00 23.07 -25.45
C GLN A 107 -4.80 24.32 -25.80
#